data_AF-Q330K0-F1
#
_entry.id   AF-Q330K0-F1
#
_cell.length_a   1.000
_cell.length_b   1.000
_cell.length_c   1.000
_cell.angle_alpha   90.00
_cell.angle_beta   90.00
_cell.angle_gamma   90.00
#
_symmetry.space_group_name_H-M   'P 1'
#
loop_
_entity.id
_entity.type
_entity.pdbx_description
1 polymer ?
#
loop_
_entity_poly.entity_id
_entity_poly.type
_entity_poly.pdbx_seq_one_letter_code
_entity_poly.pdbx_strand_id
1 'polypeptide(L)' 'GKVEEQHLRTRDIINVSHRYFNPGSEPLELDSRFWELRDSIVQCELLMLRVLRFQVSFQHPHKYLLHYLISLKNWLNDYR' A
#
# COMPACT_ATOMS: atom_id res chain seq x y z
N GLY A 1 0.18 -0.25 4.26
CA GLY A 1 1.36 -1.15 4.35
C GLY A 1 2.25 -0.76 5.52
N LYS A 2 3.55 -0.51 5.32
CA LYS A 2 4.50 -0.12 6.41
C LYS A 2 4.22 1.26 7.04
N VAL A 3 3.83 2.23 6.22
CA VAL A 3 3.46 3.60 6.67
C VAL A 3 2.11 3.61 7.41
N GLU A 4 1.28 2.58 7.18
CA GLU A 4 -0.02 2.38 7.82
C GLU A 4 0.02 1.19 8.81
N GLU A 5 1.23 0.80 9.26
CA GLU A 5 1.47 -0.26 10.26
C GLU A 5 0.91 -1.66 9.97
N GLN A 6 0.61 -2.00 8.72
CA GLN A 6 0.35 -3.37 8.30
C GLN A 6 1.66 -4.12 8.07
N HIS A 7 1.96 -5.09 8.93
CA HIS A 7 3.15 -5.96 8.86
C HIS A 7 3.07 -6.97 7.70
N LEU A 8 3.24 -6.48 6.46
CA LEU A 8 3.36 -7.33 5.28
C LEU A 8 4.82 -7.75 5.06
N ARG A 9 5.06 -9.04 4.80
CA ARG A 9 6.40 -9.54 4.46
C ARG A 9 6.68 -9.30 2.98
N THR A 10 7.91 -8.88 2.65
CA THR A 10 8.34 -8.64 1.26
C THR A 10 8.12 -9.85 0.35
N ARG A 11 8.30 -11.07 0.88
CA ARG A 11 8.03 -12.31 0.15
C ARG A 11 6.57 -12.43 -0.29
N ASP A 12 5.64 -12.08 0.59
CA ASP A 12 4.21 -12.18 0.30
C ASP A 12 3.82 -11.16 -0.78
N ILE A 13 4.41 -9.95 -0.74
CA ILE A 13 4.26 -8.93 -1.79
C ILE A 13 4.79 -9.42 -3.14
N ILE A 14 5.99 -10.01 -3.16
CA ILE A 14 6.60 -10.56 -4.38
C ILE A 14 5.73 -11.69 -4.94
N ASN A 15 5.25 -12.60 -4.10
CA ASN A 15 4.43 -13.73 -4.52
C ASN A 15 3.09 -13.29 -5.10
N VAL A 16 2.40 -12.34 -4.44
CA VAL A 16 1.14 -11.77 -4.95
C VAL A 16 1.37 -11.07 -6.28
N SER A 17 2.44 -10.26 -6.38
CA SER A 17 2.79 -9.58 -7.62
C SER A 17 3.09 -10.57 -8.74
N HIS A 18 3.86 -11.63 -8.47
CA HIS A 18 4.18 -12.67 -9.44
C HIS A 18 2.92 -13.37 -9.97
N ARG A 19 2.00 -13.75 -9.08
CA ARG A 19 0.71 -14.37 -9.45
C ARG A 19 -0.19 -13.43 -10.25
N TYR A 20 -0.18 -12.13 -9.92
CA TYR A 20 -0.95 -11.13 -10.64
C TYR A 20 -0.42 -10.91 -12.06
N PHE A 21 0.90 -10.77 -12.23
CA PHE A 21 1.51 -10.52 -13.53
C PHE A 21 1.69 -11.77 -14.40
N ASN A 22 1.69 -12.97 -13.80
CA ASN A 22 1.83 -14.24 -14.52
C ASN A 22 0.68 -15.20 -14.16
N PRO A 23 -0.55 -14.94 -14.65
CA PRO A 23 -1.69 -15.81 -14.37
C PRO A 23 -1.44 -17.24 -14.89
N GLY A 24 -1.73 -18.24 -14.05
CA GLY A 24 -1.58 -19.65 -14.43
C GLY A 24 -0.15 -20.19 -14.45
N SER A 25 0.87 -19.36 -14.14
CA SER A 25 2.25 -19.85 -13.98
C SER A 25 2.38 -20.71 -12.71
N GLU A 26 3.46 -21.47 -12.62
CA GLU A 26 3.87 -22.10 -11.37
C GLU A 26 4.19 -21.04 -10.29
N PRO A 27 4.15 -21.42 -8.99
CA PRO A 27 4.65 -20.57 -7.92
C PRO A 27 6.10 -20.13 -8.16
N LEU A 28 6.43 -18.91 -7.75
CA LEU A 28 7.79 -18.40 -7.86
C LEU A 28 8.74 -19.22 -6.97
N GLU A 29 9.80 -19.75 -7.59
CA GLU A 29 10.86 -20.48 -6.91
C GLU A 29 11.78 -19.54 -6.10
N LEU A 30 12.46 -20.09 -5.09
CA LEU A 30 13.45 -19.33 -4.29
C LEU A 30 14.84 -19.45 -4.90
N ASP A 31 14.97 -19.01 -6.14
CA ASP A 31 16.19 -19.06 -6.91
C ASP A 31 16.96 -17.73 -6.85
N SER A 32 18.07 -17.63 -7.58
CA SER A 32 18.87 -16.39 -7.66
C SER A 32 18.04 -15.20 -8.13
N ARG A 33 17.15 -15.41 -9.10
CA ARG A 33 16.26 -14.37 -9.63
C ARG A 33 15.33 -13.81 -8.56
N PHE A 34 14.78 -14.66 -7.69
CA PHE A 34 13.99 -14.20 -6.55
C PHE A 34 14.79 -13.27 -5.62
N TRP A 35 16.03 -13.64 -5.28
CA TRP A 35 16.88 -12.85 -4.40
C TRP A 35 17.31 -11.53 -5.03
N GLU A 36 17.68 -11.53 -6.32
CA GLU A 36 18.00 -10.32 -7.08
C GLU A 36 16.80 -9.35 -7.17
N LEU A 37 15.60 -9.89 -7.39
CA LEU A 37 14.36 -9.09 -7.40
C LEU A 37 14.09 -8.50 -6.02
N ARG A 38 14.24 -9.29 -4.95
CA ARG A 38 14.07 -8.82 -3.57
C ARG A 38 15.02 -7.66 -3.27
N ASP A 39 16.29 -7.79 -3.63
CA ASP A 39 17.28 -6.74 -3.38
C ASP A 39 16.97 -5.48 -4.19
N SER A 40 16.56 -5.64 -5.46
CA SER A 40 16.10 -4.54 -6.31
C SER A 40 14.89 -3.80 -5.72
N ILE A 41 13.93 -4.53 -5.12
CA ILE A 41 12.77 -3.94 -4.44
C ILE A 41 13.20 -3.13 -3.22
N VAL A 42 14.16 -3.63 -2.43
CA VAL A 42 14.69 -2.89 -1.27
C VAL A 42 15.35 -1.58 -1.71
N GLN A 43 16.13 -1.62 -2.79
CA GLN A 43 16.74 -0.40 -3.35
C GLN A 43 15.70 0.57 -3.91
N CYS A 44 14.68 0.05 -4.60
CA CYS A 44 13.57 0.86 -5.10
C CYS A 44 12.78 1.51 -3.96
N GLU A 45 12.54 0.80 -2.86
CA GLU A 45 11.91 1.36 -1.65
C GLU A 45 12.71 2.56 -1.13
N LEU A 46 14.03 2.44 -1.00
CA LEU A 46 14.88 3.56 -0.57
C LEU A 46 14.89 4.71 -1.58
N LEU A 47 14.92 4.41 -2.88
CA LEU A 47 14.84 5.42 -3.93
C LEU A 47 13.53 6.22 -3.82
N MET A 48 12.40 5.55 -3.67
CA MET A 48 11.09 6.18 -3.52
C MET A 48 11.03 7.06 -2.27
N LEU A 49 11.57 6.60 -1.14
CA LEU A 49 11.67 7.42 0.08
C LEU A 49 12.47 8.70 -0.16
N ARG A 50 13.61 8.60 -0.86
CA ARG A 50 14.45 9.77 -1.19
C ARG A 50 13.74 10.74 -2.13
N VAL A 51 13.06 10.23 -3.17
CA VAL A 51 12.27 11.05 -4.11
C VAL A 51 11.17 11.80 -3.37
N LEU A 52 10.49 11.14 -2.44
CA LEU A 52 9.47 11.75 -1.58
C LEU A 52 10.06 12.58 -0.43
N ARG A 53 11.37 12.78 -0.38
CA ARG A 53 12.08 13.50 0.70
C ARG A 53 11.71 13.00 2.10
N PHE A 54 11.43 11.70 2.21
CA PHE A 54 10.94 11.04 3.42
C PHE A 54 9.61 11.60 3.97
N GLN A 55 8.86 12.38 3.16
CA GLN A 55 7.53 12.88 3.49
C GLN A 55 6.47 11.84 3.13
N VAL A 56 6.39 10.77 3.92
CA VAL A 56 5.48 9.63 3.68
C VAL A 56 4.15 9.71 4.42
N SER A 57 4.03 10.61 5.38
CA SER A 57 2.78 10.86 6.11
C SER A 57 2.03 12.02 5.47
N PHE A 58 0.77 11.79 5.12
CA PHE A 58 -0.10 12.83 4.59
C PHE A 58 -1.53 12.62 5.08
N GLN A 59 -2.24 13.73 5.26
CA GLN A 59 -3.63 13.68 5.68
C GLN A 59 -4.53 13.48 4.48
N HIS A 60 -5.26 12.36 4.47
CA HIS A 60 -6.17 12.07 3.38
C HIS A 60 -7.47 12.90 3.48
N PRO A 61 -8.05 13.32 2.34
CA PRO A 61 -9.32 14.05 2.32
C PRO A 61 -10.50 13.28 2.93
N HIS A 62 -10.44 11.94 2.96
CA HIS A 62 -11.51 11.10 3.51
C HIS A 62 -11.82 11.39 4.97
N LYS A 63 -10.84 11.87 5.76
CA LYS A 63 -11.06 12.27 7.16
C LYS A 63 -12.10 13.38 7.24
N TYR A 64 -12.05 14.35 6.32
CA TYR A 64 -13.01 15.45 6.28
C TYR A 64 -14.34 15.03 5.68
N LEU A 65 -14.32 14.20 4.63
CA LEU A 65 -15.54 13.70 4.00
C LEU A 65 -16.48 13.03 5.01
N LEU A 66 -15.94 12.21 5.92
CA LEU A 66 -16.72 11.58 6.97
C LEU A 66 -17.41 12.62 7.88
N HIS A 67 -16.69 13.66 8.29
CA HIS A 67 -17.28 14.73 9.11
C HIS A 67 -18.43 15.43 8.37
N TYR A 68 -18.26 15.76 7.09
CA TYR A 68 -19.32 16.36 6.29
C TYR A 68 -20.56 15.47 6.18
N LEU A 69 -20.38 14.18 5.89
CA LEU A 69 -21.50 13.24 5.76
C LEU A 69 -22.27 13.09 7.08
N ILE A 70 -21.57 13.05 8.21
CA ILE A 70 -22.21 12.98 9.54
C ILE A 70 -22.97 14.28 9.85
N SER A 71 -22.35 15.44 9.61
CA SER A 71 -23.00 16.73 9.82
C SER A 71 -24.26 16.89 8.97
N LEU A 72 -24.22 16.49 7.70
CA LEU A 72 -25.39 16.51 6.81
C LEU A 72 -26.49 15.58 7.30
N LYS A 73 -26.14 14.36 7.74
CA LYS A 73 -27.12 13.41 8.29
C LYS A 73 -27.82 13.98 9.53
N ASN A 74 -27.06 14.57 10.46
CA ASN A 74 -27.63 15.15 11.68
C ASN A 74 -28.54 16.32 11.34
N TRP A 75 -28.09 17.21 10.45
CA TRP A 75 -28.91 18.33 9.98
C TRP A 75 -30.23 17.86 9.37
N LEU A 76 -30.21 16.85 8.49
CA LEU A 76 -31.43 16.30 7.90
C LEU A 76 -32.34 15.58 8.91
N ASN A 77 -31.77 15.00 9.97
CA ASN A 77 -32.53 14.38 11.04
C ASN A 77 -33.20 15.43 11.96
N ASP A 78 -32.57 16.58 12.18
CA ASP A 78 -33.14 17.67 12.97
C ASP A 78 -34.31 18.38 12.25
N TYR A 79 -34.43 18.22 10.93
CA TYR A 79 -35.54 18.73 10.12
C TYR A 79 -36.76 17.80 10.08
N ARG A 80 -36.73 16.64 10.76
CA ARG A 80 -37.79 15.62 10.76
C ARG A 80 -38.47 15.52 12.12
#